data_AF-A0A7X6GB66-F1
#
_entry.id   AF-A0A7X6GB66-F1
#
_cell.length_a   1.000
_cell.length_b   1.000
_cell.length_c   1.000
_cell.angle_alpha   90.00
_cell.angle_beta   90.00
_cell.angle_gamma   90.00
#
_symmetry.space_group_name_H-M   'P 1'
#
loop_
_entity.id
_entity.type
_entity.pdbx_description
1 polymer ?
#
loop_
_entity_poly.entity_id
_entity_poly.type
_entity_poly.pdbx_seq_one_letter_code
_entity_poly.pdbx_strand_id
1 'polypeptide(L)'
;MDRDDMNKISIKEVVLIRHGKPLSAHNDKVNSAQYAQWVRNYDKSVLDPASHPKQKANIDNSYIVVSPLLRAKLSADYYGANHIDEELSYLKEMDIPYYKLPFTLRSWHWVVLSRALWFMGFKGKFESFKEAKQRVNLVSQHIEKLTESHERVILFGHGMTNYFTRKSLVKRGWQLKQKDGDFWGITVLQKAVP
;
A
#
# COMPACT_ATOMS: atom_id res chain seq x y z
N MET A 1 -13.42 46.87 -5.27
CA MET A 1 -13.69 45.90 -4.19
C MET A 1 -14.65 44.90 -4.81
N ASP A 2 -14.11 43.99 -5.63
CA ASP A 2 -14.94 43.11 -6.43
C ASP A 2 -15.37 41.90 -5.61
N ARG A 3 -16.68 41.68 -5.58
CA ARG A 3 -17.37 40.59 -4.89
C ARG A 3 -17.37 39.32 -5.75
N ASP A 4 -16.21 38.92 -6.24
CA ASP A 4 -16.00 37.70 -7.03
C ASP A 4 -14.92 36.78 -6.44
N ASP A 5 -14.63 36.89 -5.13
CA ASP A 5 -14.00 35.80 -4.37
C ASP A 5 -15.03 34.70 -4.11
N MET A 6 -15.49 34.04 -5.18
CA MET A 6 -16.13 32.74 -5.06
C MET A 6 -15.08 31.78 -4.48
N ASN A 7 -15.36 31.22 -3.29
CA ASN A 7 -14.66 30.05 -2.77
C ASN A 7 -14.55 29.00 -3.88
N LYS A 8 -13.40 28.95 -4.55
CA LYS A 8 -13.14 28.02 -5.63
C LYS A 8 -12.89 26.67 -4.97
N ILE A 9 -13.95 25.86 -4.86
CA ILE A 9 -13.87 24.49 -4.33
C ILE A 9 -12.75 23.77 -5.08
N SER A 10 -11.66 23.49 -4.37
CA SER A 10 -10.54 22.75 -4.91
C SER A 10 -10.76 21.26 -4.65
N ILE A 11 -10.54 20.43 -5.65
CA ILE A 11 -10.62 18.98 -5.50
C ILE A 11 -9.21 18.46 -5.25
N LYS A 12 -9.00 17.85 -4.09
CA LYS A 12 -7.79 17.11 -3.77
C LYS A 12 -7.94 15.65 -4.21
N GLU A 13 -6.89 15.07 -4.75
CA GLU A 13 -6.85 13.70 -5.24
C GLU A 13 -5.72 12.89 -4.59
N VAL A 14 -6.05 11.67 -4.19
CA VAL A 14 -5.11 10.70 -3.65
C VAL A 14 -5.19 9.42 -4.46
N VAL A 15 -4.06 8.99 -5.00
CA VAL A 15 -3.93 7.76 -5.78
C VAL A 15 -3.04 6.78 -5.03
N LEU A 16 -3.62 5.65 -4.61
CA LEU A 16 -2.87 4.54 -4.01
C LEU A 16 -2.59 3.50 -5.10
N ILE A 17 -1.32 3.30 -5.42
CA ILE A 17 -0.87 2.32 -6.40
C ILE A 17 -0.24 1.15 -5.65
N ARG A 18 -0.76 -0.06 -5.85
CA ARG A 18 -0.11 -1.27 -5.32
C ARG A 18 1.06 -1.65 -6.22
N HIS A 19 2.18 -2.02 -5.62
CA HIS A 19 3.35 -2.50 -6.34
C HIS A 19 3.04 -3.64 -7.33
N GLY A 20 3.91 -3.83 -8.32
CA GLY A 20 3.83 -4.93 -9.28
C GLY A 20 4.01 -6.31 -8.65
N LYS A 21 3.63 -7.37 -9.37
CA LYS A 21 3.74 -8.74 -8.85
C LYS A 21 5.21 -9.07 -8.59
N PRO A 22 5.58 -9.60 -7.41
CA PRO A 22 6.95 -10.04 -7.17
C PRO A 22 7.24 -11.38 -7.85
N LEU A 23 8.47 -11.57 -8.32
CA LEU A 23 8.93 -12.79 -8.99
C LEU A 23 8.81 -14.04 -8.09
N SER A 24 9.13 -13.90 -6.80
CA SER A 24 9.17 -15.04 -5.86
C SER A 24 7.79 -15.48 -5.33
N ALA A 25 6.69 -15.08 -5.97
CA ALA A 25 5.32 -15.37 -5.54
C ALA A 25 4.86 -16.82 -5.82
N HIS A 26 5.74 -17.80 -5.53
CA HIS A 26 5.48 -19.22 -5.76
C HIS A 26 4.50 -19.80 -4.72
N ASN A 27 3.76 -20.86 -5.08
CA ASN A 27 2.71 -21.46 -4.26
C ASN A 27 3.04 -22.91 -3.82
N ASP A 28 4.30 -23.15 -3.49
CA ASP A 28 4.78 -24.49 -3.16
C ASP A 28 4.23 -24.97 -1.81
N LYS A 29 4.15 -26.29 -1.65
CA LYS A 29 3.81 -26.93 -0.38
C LYS A 29 5.03 -26.91 0.55
N VAL A 30 4.92 -26.22 1.66
CA VAL A 30 6.03 -25.93 2.58
C VAL A 30 5.63 -26.17 4.03
N ASN A 31 6.59 -26.50 4.89
CA ASN A 31 6.44 -26.50 6.35
C ASN A 31 6.58 -25.08 6.93
N SER A 32 6.38 -24.91 8.24
CA SER A 32 6.43 -23.59 8.89
C SER A 32 7.81 -22.90 8.82
N ALA A 33 8.91 -23.65 8.87
CA ALA A 33 10.26 -23.11 8.75
C ALA A 33 10.56 -22.62 7.32
N GLN A 34 10.17 -23.42 6.33
CA GLN A 34 10.26 -23.08 4.91
C GLN A 34 9.34 -21.89 4.57
N TYR A 35 8.15 -21.81 5.16
CA TYR A 35 7.27 -20.65 5.01
C TYR A 35 7.90 -19.37 5.57
N ALA A 36 8.55 -19.42 6.74
CA ALA A 36 9.27 -18.25 7.26
C ALA A 36 10.39 -17.79 6.32
N GLN A 37 11.08 -18.73 5.64
CA GLN A 37 12.06 -18.39 4.60
C GLN A 37 11.39 -17.82 3.35
N TRP A 38 10.26 -18.40 2.93
CA TRP A 38 9.47 -17.91 1.81
C TRP A 38 9.05 -16.45 2.01
N VAL A 39 8.59 -16.07 3.21
CA VAL A 39 8.24 -14.67 3.56
C VAL A 39 9.47 -13.75 3.43
N ARG A 40 10.63 -14.15 3.96
CA ARG A 40 11.86 -13.36 3.84
C ARG A 40 12.30 -13.15 2.39
N ASN A 41 12.14 -14.18 1.55
CA ASN A 41 12.46 -14.11 0.14
C ASN A 41 11.45 -13.21 -0.60
N TYR A 42 10.17 -13.34 -0.27
CA TYR A 42 9.09 -12.50 -0.81
C TYR A 42 9.35 -11.01 -0.57
N ASP A 43 9.80 -10.63 0.62
CA ASP A 43 10.08 -9.22 0.92
C ASP A 43 11.29 -8.64 0.17
N LYS A 44 12.24 -9.49 -0.23
CA LYS A 44 13.44 -9.11 -0.99
C LYS A 44 13.27 -9.27 -2.51
N SER A 45 12.15 -9.79 -2.97
CA SER A 45 11.95 -10.10 -4.37
C SER A 45 11.89 -8.84 -5.22
N VAL A 46 12.55 -8.91 -6.39
CA VAL A 46 12.31 -7.99 -7.50
C VAL A 46 10.91 -8.22 -8.09
N LEU A 47 10.50 -7.31 -8.97
CA LEU A 47 9.27 -7.47 -9.76
C LEU A 47 9.43 -8.61 -10.78
N ASP A 48 8.34 -9.33 -11.01
CA ASP A 48 8.21 -10.28 -12.11
C ASP A 48 8.25 -9.50 -13.45
N PRO A 49 9.25 -9.74 -14.33
CA PRO A 49 9.38 -9.01 -15.59
C PRO A 49 8.18 -9.15 -16.54
N ALA A 50 7.41 -10.23 -16.41
CA ALA A 50 6.19 -10.46 -17.20
C ALA A 50 4.96 -9.75 -16.61
N SER A 51 5.11 -9.09 -15.46
CA SER A 51 4.01 -8.41 -14.79
C SER A 51 3.90 -6.95 -15.24
N HIS A 52 2.78 -6.63 -15.88
CA HIS A 52 2.48 -5.27 -16.34
C HIS A 52 1.16 -4.76 -15.75
N PRO A 53 1.03 -3.44 -15.52
CA PRO A 53 -0.24 -2.83 -15.13
C PRO A 53 -1.27 -2.97 -16.26
N LYS A 54 -2.51 -3.29 -15.91
CA LYS A 54 -3.66 -3.23 -16.84
C LYS A 54 -3.97 -1.79 -17.28
N GLN A 55 -3.64 -0.84 -16.41
CA GLN A 55 -3.85 0.59 -16.58
C GLN A 55 -2.72 1.35 -15.87
N LYS A 56 -2.22 2.43 -16.49
CA LYS A 56 -1.25 3.33 -15.84
C LYS A 56 -1.94 4.64 -15.48
N ALA A 57 -1.85 5.03 -14.21
CA ALA A 57 -2.14 6.40 -13.82
C ALA A 57 -1.05 7.34 -14.35
N ASN A 58 -1.44 8.55 -14.77
CA ASN A 58 -0.49 9.62 -14.98
C ASN A 58 0.11 10.02 -13.62
N ILE A 59 1.43 10.22 -13.57
CA ILE A 59 2.17 10.65 -12.38
C ILE A 59 2.65 12.10 -12.45
N ASP A 60 2.42 12.79 -13.56
CA ASP A 60 2.79 14.21 -13.74
C ASP A 60 2.09 15.09 -12.69
N ASN A 61 2.74 16.20 -12.35
CA ASN A 61 2.22 17.23 -11.44
C ASN A 61 1.66 16.66 -10.11
N SER A 62 2.27 15.58 -9.62
CA SER A 62 1.85 14.88 -8.41
C SER A 62 2.97 14.86 -7.39
N TYR A 63 2.63 14.97 -6.12
CA TYR A 63 3.56 14.67 -5.02
C TYR A 63 3.67 13.15 -4.87
N ILE A 64 4.85 12.59 -5.08
CA ILE A 64 5.09 11.14 -5.15
C ILE A 64 5.71 10.65 -3.83
N VAL A 65 4.96 9.80 -3.13
CA VAL A 65 5.39 9.11 -1.93
C VAL A 65 5.62 7.63 -2.24
N VAL A 66 6.72 7.08 -1.76
CA VAL A 66 7.06 5.67 -1.95
C VAL A 66 7.29 4.95 -0.63
N SER A 67 6.88 3.69 -0.57
CA SER A 67 7.23 2.81 0.53
C SER A 67 8.73 2.47 0.51
N PRO A 68 9.39 2.27 1.67
CA PRO A 68 10.80 1.89 1.70
C PRO A 68 11.11 0.51 1.08
N LEU A 69 10.10 -0.33 0.85
CA LEU A 69 10.30 -1.67 0.30
C LEU A 69 10.61 -1.64 -1.20
N LEU A 70 11.63 -2.38 -1.62
CA LEU A 70 12.21 -2.38 -2.98
C LEU A 70 11.15 -2.44 -4.09
N ARG A 71 10.17 -3.35 -3.98
CA ARG A 71 9.11 -3.52 -4.97
C ARG A 71 8.25 -2.28 -5.21
N ALA A 72 8.06 -1.42 -4.20
CA ALA A 72 7.34 -0.17 -4.37
C ALA A 72 8.19 0.85 -5.16
N LYS A 73 9.49 0.93 -4.86
CA LYS A 73 10.46 1.76 -5.58
C LYS A 73 10.55 1.35 -7.06
N LEU A 74 10.76 0.06 -7.32
CA LEU A 74 10.76 -0.48 -8.68
C LEU A 74 9.45 -0.23 -9.44
N SER A 75 8.31 -0.17 -8.73
CA SER A 75 7.02 0.15 -9.36
C SER A 75 6.91 1.64 -9.70
N ALA A 76 7.44 2.53 -8.85
CA ALA A 76 7.52 3.96 -9.15
C ALA A 76 8.43 4.21 -10.37
N ASP A 77 9.61 3.57 -10.41
CA ASP A 77 10.53 3.64 -11.55
C ASP A 77 9.85 3.14 -12.84
N TYR A 78 9.08 2.05 -12.77
CA TYR A 78 8.32 1.52 -13.91
C TYR A 78 7.23 2.49 -14.41
N TYR A 79 6.71 3.35 -13.54
CA TYR A 79 5.78 4.42 -13.91
C TYR A 79 6.50 5.66 -14.48
N GLY A 80 7.84 5.68 -14.49
CA GLY A 80 8.64 6.79 -15.01
C GLY A 80 8.84 7.91 -13.97
N ALA A 81 8.74 7.60 -12.68
CA ALA A 81 8.99 8.58 -11.63
C ALA A 81 10.47 8.99 -11.63
N ASN A 82 10.77 10.13 -12.25
CA ASN A 82 12.12 10.71 -12.28
C ASN A 82 12.51 11.36 -10.95
N HIS A 83 11.52 11.70 -10.13
CA HIS A 83 11.70 12.26 -8.80
C HIS A 83 10.74 11.58 -7.82
N ILE A 84 11.22 11.34 -6.61
CA ILE A 84 10.44 10.85 -5.48
C ILE A 84 10.52 11.94 -4.41
N ASP A 85 9.39 12.57 -4.11
CA ASP A 85 9.34 13.65 -3.13
C ASP A 85 9.56 13.13 -1.70
N GLU A 86 9.10 11.91 -1.40
CA GLU A 86 9.20 11.34 -0.06
C GLU A 86 9.26 9.80 -0.03
N GLU A 87 10.18 9.25 0.78
CA GLU A 87 10.16 7.86 1.21
C GLU A 87 9.53 7.72 2.60
N LEU A 88 8.29 7.26 2.65
CA LEU A 88 7.51 7.21 3.89
C LEU A 88 7.63 5.84 4.58
N SER A 89 8.37 5.79 5.70
CA SER A 89 8.59 4.55 6.46
C SER A 89 7.30 3.84 6.88
N TYR A 90 6.27 4.59 7.27
CA TYR A 90 4.98 4.01 7.70
C TYR A 90 4.15 3.42 6.56
N LEU A 91 4.49 3.69 5.30
CA LEU A 91 3.84 3.13 4.11
C LEU A 91 4.26 1.68 3.80
N LYS A 92 5.21 1.10 4.56
CA LYS A 92 5.56 -0.34 4.45
C LYS A 92 4.33 -1.24 4.55
N GLU A 93 4.36 -2.39 3.89
CA GLU A 93 3.29 -3.38 4.00
C GLU A 93 3.09 -3.79 5.46
N MET A 94 1.88 -4.22 5.81
CA MET A 94 1.65 -4.89 7.09
C MET A 94 2.48 -6.18 7.15
N ASP A 95 3.14 -6.47 8.26
CA ASP A 95 4.05 -7.63 8.36
C ASP A 95 3.33 -8.94 8.03
N ILE A 96 3.92 -9.84 7.24
CA ILE A 96 3.36 -11.17 6.97
C ILE A 96 3.71 -12.09 8.16
N PRO A 97 2.74 -12.47 9.01
CA PRO A 97 3.02 -13.25 10.20
C PRO A 97 3.44 -14.67 9.83
N TYR A 98 4.19 -15.31 10.72
CA TYR A 98 4.53 -16.73 10.61
C TYR A 98 4.55 -17.39 11.98
N TYR A 99 3.97 -18.58 12.06
CA TYR A 99 3.83 -19.35 13.30
C TYR A 99 4.45 -20.74 13.12
N LYS A 100 5.02 -21.27 14.21
CA LYS A 100 5.57 -22.62 14.25
C LYS A 100 4.45 -23.63 14.49
N LEU A 101 3.87 -24.16 13.41
CA LEU A 101 2.84 -25.19 13.47
C LEU A 101 3.35 -26.50 12.82
N PRO A 102 2.93 -27.69 13.31
CA PRO A 102 3.51 -28.98 12.95
C PRO A 102 2.84 -29.62 11.72
N PHE A 103 2.52 -28.81 10.69
CA PHE A 103 1.93 -29.31 9.44
C PHE A 103 2.50 -28.59 8.22
N THR A 104 2.10 -29.02 7.03
CA THR A 104 2.48 -28.39 5.76
C THR A 104 1.26 -27.83 5.07
N LEU A 105 1.42 -26.67 4.44
CA LEU A 105 0.40 -26.02 3.62
C LEU A 105 1.07 -25.44 2.38
N ARG A 106 0.27 -25.07 1.38
CA ARG A 106 0.78 -24.23 0.29
C ARG A 106 1.10 -22.83 0.82
N SER A 107 2.11 -22.18 0.25
CA SER A 107 2.60 -20.87 0.72
C SER A 107 1.49 -19.82 0.83
N TRP A 108 0.55 -19.75 -0.11
CA TRP A 108 -0.58 -18.81 -0.01
C TRP A 108 -1.60 -19.21 1.08
N HIS A 109 -1.80 -20.50 1.34
CA HIS A 109 -2.63 -20.95 2.46
C HIS A 109 -1.97 -20.62 3.82
N TRP A 110 -0.64 -20.70 3.91
CA TRP A 110 0.10 -20.21 5.07
C TRP A 110 -0.11 -18.72 5.31
N VAL A 111 -0.08 -17.89 4.25
CA VAL A 111 -0.36 -16.45 4.37
C VAL A 111 -1.75 -16.22 4.94
N VAL A 112 -2.78 -16.91 4.40
CA VAL A 112 -4.16 -16.80 4.88
C VAL A 112 -4.29 -17.20 6.34
N LEU A 113 -3.79 -18.38 6.71
CA LEU A 113 -3.84 -18.89 8.09
C LEU A 113 -3.11 -17.95 9.05
N SER A 114 -1.90 -17.52 8.69
CA SER A 114 -1.08 -16.67 9.56
C SER A 114 -1.71 -15.29 9.75
N ARG A 115 -2.33 -14.73 8.70
CA ARG A 115 -3.10 -13.49 8.82
C ARG A 115 -4.34 -13.66 9.69
N ALA A 116 -5.04 -14.79 9.59
CA ALA A 116 -6.20 -15.06 10.44
C ALA A 116 -5.83 -15.09 11.93
N LEU A 117 -4.79 -15.85 12.30
CA LEU A 117 -4.27 -15.88 13.67
C LEU A 117 -3.81 -14.50 14.14
N TRP A 118 -3.15 -13.74 13.26
CA TRP A 118 -2.70 -12.38 13.58
C TRP A 118 -3.86 -11.40 13.82
N PHE A 119 -4.95 -11.50 13.05
CA PHE A 119 -6.17 -10.73 13.31
C PHE A 119 -6.83 -11.09 14.64
N MET A 120 -6.71 -12.35 15.08
CA MET A 120 -7.15 -12.81 16.39
C MET A 120 -6.23 -12.36 17.54
N GLY A 121 -5.12 -11.68 17.26
CA GLY A 121 -4.22 -11.10 18.26
C GLY A 121 -3.07 -11.99 18.69
N PHE A 122 -2.80 -13.08 17.97
CA PHE A 122 -1.62 -13.91 18.23
C PHE A 122 -0.33 -13.09 17.99
N LYS A 123 0.63 -13.24 18.90
CA LYS A 123 1.86 -12.45 18.95
C LYS A 123 3.05 -13.22 18.36
N GLY A 124 4.08 -12.48 17.97
CA GLY A 124 5.33 -13.04 17.46
C GLY A 124 6.38 -11.95 17.24
N LYS A 125 7.45 -12.28 16.50
CA LYS A 125 8.50 -11.31 16.11
C LYS A 125 8.09 -10.51 14.86
N PHE A 126 6.92 -9.89 14.93
CA PHE A 126 6.30 -9.06 13.90
C PHE A 126 5.36 -8.08 14.60
N GLU A 127 5.03 -6.96 13.95
CA GLU A 127 4.06 -6.01 14.48
C GLU A 127 2.70 -6.68 14.71
N SER A 128 2.00 -6.36 15.79
CA SER A 128 0.63 -6.81 16.02
C SER A 128 -0.35 -6.12 15.07
N PHE A 129 -1.54 -6.70 14.88
CA PHE A 129 -2.57 -6.08 14.03
C PHE A 129 -3.01 -4.71 14.57
N LYS A 130 -3.00 -4.51 15.89
CA LYS A 130 -3.31 -3.22 16.51
C LYS A 130 -2.26 -2.17 16.16
N GLU A 131 -0.98 -2.51 16.28
CA GLU A 131 0.14 -1.63 15.92
C GLU A 131 0.12 -1.31 14.42
N ALA A 132 -0.13 -2.31 13.56
CA ALA A 132 -0.25 -2.11 12.12
C ALA A 132 -1.38 -1.12 11.76
N LYS A 133 -2.55 -1.22 12.41
CA LYS A 133 -3.64 -0.25 12.21
C LYS A 133 -3.27 1.16 12.67
N GLN A 134 -2.59 1.28 13.81
CA GLN A 134 -2.13 2.58 14.33
C GLN A 134 -1.15 3.22 13.34
N ARG A 135 -0.18 2.44 12.85
CA ARG A 135 0.78 2.86 11.83
C ARG A 135 0.10 3.32 10.54
N VAL A 136 -0.90 2.57 10.05
CA VAL A 136 -1.65 2.98 8.85
C VAL A 136 -2.47 4.25 9.08
N ASN A 137 -2.96 4.50 10.29
CA ASN A 137 -3.62 5.77 10.58
C ASN A 137 -2.65 6.96 10.45
N LEU A 138 -1.36 6.79 10.77
CA LEU A 138 -0.33 7.81 10.52
C LEU A 138 -0.20 8.11 9.03
N VAL A 139 -0.26 7.10 8.16
CA VAL A 139 -0.26 7.29 6.69
C VAL A 139 -1.43 8.17 6.26
N SER A 140 -2.64 7.93 6.78
CA SER A 140 -3.80 8.77 6.44
C SER A 140 -3.70 10.20 6.96
N GLN A 141 -3.12 10.40 8.16
CA GLN A 141 -2.87 11.75 8.69
C GLN A 141 -1.86 12.49 7.83
N HIS A 142 -0.80 11.79 7.41
CA HIS A 142 0.22 12.34 6.54
C HIS A 142 -0.34 12.74 5.17
N ILE A 143 -1.20 11.92 4.58
CA ILE A 143 -1.91 12.25 3.33
C ILE A 143 -2.75 13.52 3.49
N GLU A 144 -3.54 13.67 4.56
CA GLU A 144 -4.32 14.91 4.78
C GLU A 144 -3.40 16.14 4.81
N LYS A 145 -2.27 16.05 5.54
CA LYS A 145 -1.28 17.12 5.61
C LYS A 145 -0.68 17.45 4.24
N LEU A 146 -0.27 16.44 3.46
CA LEU A 146 0.25 16.68 2.10
C LEU A 146 -0.80 17.34 1.21
N THR A 147 -2.08 17.00 1.37
CA THR A 147 -3.15 17.57 0.55
C THR A 147 -3.50 19.02 0.89
N GLU A 148 -2.96 19.57 1.98
CA GLU A 148 -3.02 21.01 2.28
C GLU A 148 -2.20 21.81 1.26
N SER A 149 -1.00 21.33 0.89
CA SER A 149 -0.08 22.00 -0.04
C SER A 149 -0.07 21.43 -1.46
N HIS A 150 -0.59 20.22 -1.66
CA HIS A 150 -0.58 19.54 -2.96
C HIS A 150 -1.99 19.15 -3.39
N GLU A 151 -2.34 19.39 -4.65
CA GLU A 151 -3.65 18.99 -5.19
C GLU A 151 -3.73 17.49 -5.43
N ARG A 152 -2.61 16.86 -5.79
CA ARG A 152 -2.55 15.45 -6.14
C ARG A 152 -1.37 14.76 -5.46
N VAL A 153 -1.67 13.68 -4.75
CA VAL A 153 -0.68 12.85 -4.05
C VAL A 153 -0.78 11.41 -4.55
N ILE A 154 0.34 10.83 -4.97
CA ILE A 154 0.43 9.44 -5.42
C ILE A 154 1.29 8.66 -4.44
N LEU A 155 0.78 7.52 -3.98
CA LEU A 155 1.48 6.64 -3.05
C LEU A 155 1.72 5.28 -3.67
N PHE A 156 2.99 4.93 -3.87
CA PHE A 156 3.41 3.58 -4.25
C PHE A 156 3.57 2.72 -3.00
N GLY A 157 2.61 1.82 -2.79
CA GLY A 157 2.45 1.05 -1.57
C GLY A 157 2.08 -0.41 -1.81
N HIS A 158 1.33 -0.97 -0.86
CA HIS A 158 1.09 -2.42 -0.76
C HIS A 158 -0.37 -2.74 -0.49
N GLY A 159 -0.77 -4.01 -0.64
CA GLY A 159 -2.17 -4.40 -0.64
C GLY A 159 -2.90 -4.11 0.67
N MET A 160 -2.38 -4.60 1.80
CA MET A 160 -3.05 -4.43 3.09
C MET A 160 -2.94 -2.98 3.59
N THR A 161 -1.74 -2.38 3.51
CA THR A 161 -1.55 -0.96 3.85
C THR A 161 -2.49 -0.06 3.05
N ASN A 162 -2.55 -0.19 1.71
CA ASN A 162 -3.46 0.62 0.88
C ASN A 162 -4.93 0.37 1.24
N TYR A 163 -5.32 -0.89 1.50
CA TYR A 163 -6.68 -1.24 1.90
C TYR A 163 -7.12 -0.49 3.17
N PHE A 164 -6.28 -0.50 4.21
CA PHE A 164 -6.57 0.15 5.48
C PHE A 164 -6.44 1.68 5.39
N THR A 165 -5.47 2.21 4.62
CA THR A 165 -5.33 3.65 4.35
C THR A 165 -6.60 4.18 3.67
N ARG A 166 -7.07 3.52 2.61
CA ARG A 166 -8.33 3.87 1.93
C ARG A 166 -9.51 3.89 2.90
N LYS A 167 -9.64 2.85 3.73
CA LYS A 167 -10.74 2.78 4.72
C LYS A 167 -10.68 3.93 5.73
N SER A 168 -9.48 4.31 6.15
CA SER A 168 -9.26 5.45 7.05
C SER A 168 -9.57 6.79 6.36
N LEU A 169 -9.15 7.00 5.11
CA LEU A 169 -9.48 8.20 4.33
C LEU A 169 -10.98 8.35 4.08
N VAL A 170 -11.68 7.27 3.73
CA VAL A 170 -13.15 7.30 3.55
C VAL A 170 -13.85 7.76 4.84
N LYS A 171 -13.38 7.32 6.02
CA LYS A 171 -13.89 7.80 7.32
C LYS A 171 -13.61 9.29 7.57
N ARG A 172 -12.62 9.87 6.89
CA ARG A 172 -12.23 11.28 6.95
C ARG A 172 -12.88 12.13 5.85
N GLY A 173 -13.92 11.60 5.19
CA GLY A 173 -14.73 12.31 4.21
C GLY A 173 -14.26 12.17 2.75
N TRP A 174 -13.19 11.41 2.48
CA TRP A 174 -12.76 11.15 1.11
C TRP A 174 -13.75 10.25 0.37
N GLN A 175 -14.02 10.58 -0.89
CA GLN A 175 -14.89 9.83 -1.78
C GLN A 175 -14.06 8.86 -2.62
N LEU A 176 -14.40 7.57 -2.56
CA LEU A 176 -13.78 6.54 -3.39
C LEU A 176 -14.28 6.66 -4.83
N LYS A 177 -13.37 6.88 -5.79
CA LYS A 177 -13.70 7.01 -7.22
C LYS A 177 -13.33 5.77 -8.02
N GLN A 178 -12.21 5.14 -7.68
CA GLN A 178 -11.75 3.92 -8.32
C GLN A 178 -11.16 2.97 -7.29
N LYS A 179 -11.31 1.66 -7.50
CA LYS A 179 -10.76 0.63 -6.63
C LYS A 179 -10.30 -0.58 -7.45
N ASP A 180 -9.00 -0.78 -7.47
CA ASP A 180 -8.37 -2.04 -7.82
C ASP A 180 -7.34 -2.40 -6.73
N GLY A 181 -7.46 -3.60 -6.19
CA GLY A 181 -6.62 -4.11 -5.10
C GLY A 181 -5.58 -5.12 -5.54
N ASP A 182 -5.56 -5.53 -6.81
CA ASP A 182 -4.60 -6.48 -7.35
C ASP A 182 -3.20 -5.85 -7.49
N PHE A 183 -2.20 -6.65 -7.85
CA PHE A 183 -0.89 -6.10 -8.21
C PHE A 183 -1.06 -5.09 -9.36
N TRP A 184 -0.31 -3.98 -9.29
CA TRP A 184 -0.51 -2.80 -10.14
C TRP A 184 -1.87 -2.09 -9.99
N GLY A 185 -2.71 -2.54 -9.06
CA GLY A 185 -4.02 -1.99 -8.83
C GLY A 185 -3.96 -0.54 -8.38
N ILE A 186 -4.89 0.25 -8.90
CA ILE A 186 -5.01 1.68 -8.64
C ILE A 186 -6.29 1.93 -7.85
N THR A 187 -6.16 2.64 -6.74
CA THR A 187 -7.29 3.14 -5.96
C THR A 187 -7.23 4.66 -5.92
N VAL A 188 -8.27 5.33 -6.43
CA VAL A 188 -8.36 6.80 -6.47
C VAL A 188 -9.40 7.27 -5.46
N LEU A 189 -9.04 8.25 -4.65
CA LEU A 189 -9.94 8.96 -3.75
C LEU A 189 -9.88 10.47 -4.01
N GLN A 190 -10.99 11.16 -3.81
CA GLN A 190 -11.08 12.61 -3.95
C GLN A 190 -11.80 13.25 -2.76
N LYS A 191 -11.41 14.47 -2.42
CA LYS A 191 -12.07 15.27 -1.37
C LYS A 191 -12.18 16.71 -1.83
N ALA A 192 -13.39 17.25 -1.75
CA ALA A 192 -13.62 18.67 -1.95
C ALA A 192 -13.13 19.44 -0.73
N VAL A 193 -12.32 20.48 -0.96
CA VAL A 193 -11.85 21.39 0.06
C VAL A 193 -12.44 22.78 -0.25
N PRO A 194 -13.10 23.43 0.73
CA PRO A 194 -13.65 24.77 0.57
C PRO A 194 -12.62 25.79 0.09
#